data_AF-A0A2N1PHP0-F1
#
_entry.id   AF-A0A2N1PHP0-F1
#
_cell.length_a   1.000
_cell.length_b   1.000
_cell.length_c   1.000
_cell.angle_alpha   90.00
_cell.angle_beta   90.00
_cell.angle_gamma   90.00
#
_symmetry.space_group_name_H-M   'P 1'
#
loop_
_entity.id
_entity.type
_entity.pdbx_description
1 polymer ?
#
loop_
_entity_poly.entity_id
_entity_poly.type
_entity_poly.pdbx_seq_one_letter_code
_entity_poly.pdbx_strand_id
1 'polypeptide(L)'
;MFMVGHGHLNMFYSKRQLIDTFMTYQDSDNPYHNLQDLKIVEENRKEDPYPILEDKAGTHVFRSQVLSSLKHLEELKTCVDYLVIDSLFKDDSYMLDVLKMYKEEKEDLEVIDRLKNKFDEIWDEGFFYKKTIYQHKG
;
A
#
# COMPACT_ATOMS: atom_id res chain seq x y z
N MET A 1 -2.04 -5.39 20.59
CA MET A 1 -2.46 -4.72 19.35
C MET A 1 -1.43 -4.94 18.26
N PHE A 2 -1.84 -5.12 17.01
CA PHE A 2 -0.93 -5.17 15.86
C PHE A 2 -1.24 -4.04 14.89
N MET A 3 -0.26 -3.73 14.04
CA MET A 3 -0.38 -2.70 13.01
C MET A 3 0.41 -3.10 11.76
N VAL A 4 -0.06 -2.73 10.57
CA VAL A 4 0.79 -2.75 9.37
C VAL A 4 1.80 -1.62 9.48
N GLY A 5 3.09 -1.94 9.59
CA GLY A 5 4.16 -0.96 9.74
C GLY A 5 4.73 -0.50 8.40
N HIS A 6 4.66 -1.37 7.38
CA HIS A 6 5.18 -1.07 6.06
C HIS A 6 4.37 -1.74 4.96
N GLY A 7 4.17 -1.06 3.84
CA GLY A 7 3.46 -1.59 2.66
C GLY A 7 2.26 -0.74 2.24
N HIS A 8 1.57 -1.18 1.19
CA HIS A 8 0.35 -0.51 0.71
C HIS A 8 -0.84 -0.87 1.60
N LEU A 9 -1.48 0.13 2.21
CA LEU A 9 -2.65 -0.11 3.05
C LEU A 9 -3.90 -0.34 2.19
N ASN A 10 -4.65 -1.40 2.50
CA ASN A 10 -5.97 -1.59 1.91
C ASN A 10 -6.92 -0.47 2.38
N MET A 11 -7.48 0.28 1.45
CA MET A 11 -8.39 1.40 1.73
C MET A 11 -9.83 1.12 1.33
N PHE A 12 -10.06 0.10 0.50
CA PHE A 12 -11.39 -0.30 0.06
C PHE A 12 -11.42 -1.79 -0.28
N TYR A 13 -12.50 -2.43 0.17
CA TYR A 13 -12.80 -3.82 -0.12
C TYR A 13 -14.22 -3.97 -0.62
N SER A 14 -14.39 -4.77 -1.67
CA SER A 14 -15.67 -5.24 -2.17
C SER A 14 -15.63 -6.75 -2.32
N LYS A 15 -16.65 -7.45 -1.82
CA LYS A 15 -16.84 -8.90 -2.09
C LYS A 15 -17.19 -9.19 -3.57
N ARG A 16 -17.66 -8.18 -4.31
CA ARG A 16 -17.95 -8.31 -5.75
C ARG A 16 -16.66 -8.20 -6.55
N GLN A 17 -16.62 -8.90 -7.68
CA GLN A 17 -15.56 -8.83 -8.68
C GLN A 17 -15.78 -7.62 -9.60
N LEU A 18 -15.28 -6.45 -9.19
CA LEU A 18 -15.49 -5.19 -9.89
C LEU A 18 -14.75 -5.12 -11.23
N ILE A 19 -13.54 -5.68 -11.32
CA ILE A 19 -12.77 -5.75 -12.57
C ILE A 19 -13.49 -6.67 -13.55
N ASP A 20 -13.89 -7.87 -13.10
CA ASP A 20 -14.67 -8.80 -13.92
C ASP A 20 -15.99 -8.19 -14.42
N THR A 21 -16.71 -7.49 -13.53
CA THR A 21 -17.94 -6.79 -13.89
C THR A 21 -17.69 -5.71 -14.94
N PHE A 22 -16.59 -4.95 -14.81
CA PHE A 22 -16.21 -3.93 -15.79
C PHE A 22 -15.83 -4.53 -17.14
N MET A 23 -15.02 -5.60 -17.17
CA MET A 23 -14.59 -6.27 -18.41
C MET A 23 -15.79 -6.90 -19.13
N THR A 24 -16.71 -7.53 -18.38
CA THR A 24 -17.96 -8.07 -18.92
C THR A 24 -18.81 -6.98 -19.57
N TYR A 25 -18.90 -5.80 -18.95
CA TYR A 25 -19.61 -4.65 -19.53
C TYR A 25 -18.95 -4.11 -20.82
N GLN A 26 -17.65 -4.32 -20.99
CA GLN A 26 -16.90 -3.98 -22.20
C GLN A 26 -16.90 -5.12 -23.25
N ASP A 27 -17.71 -6.16 -23.07
CA ASP A 27 -17.74 -7.36 -23.91
C ASP A 27 -16.35 -8.01 -24.09
N SER A 28 -15.56 -8.05 -23.01
CA SER A 28 -14.18 -8.56 -23.01
C SER A 28 -13.93 -9.55 -21.87
N ASP A 29 -13.02 -10.52 -22.10
CA ASP A 29 -12.57 -11.45 -21.07
C ASP A 29 -11.69 -10.73 -20.03
N ASN A 30 -11.67 -11.23 -18.79
CA ASN A 30 -10.83 -10.69 -17.71
C ASN A 30 -9.54 -11.53 -17.51
N PRO A 31 -8.40 -11.16 -18.13
CA PRO A 31 -7.12 -11.83 -17.89
C PRO A 31 -6.44 -11.38 -16.59
N TYR A 32 -7.02 -10.43 -15.87
CA TYR A 32 -6.33 -9.71 -14.79
C TYR A 32 -6.59 -10.28 -13.39
N HIS A 33 -7.37 -11.35 -13.29
CA HIS A 33 -7.69 -11.98 -12.01
C HIS A 33 -6.42 -12.58 -11.34
N ASN A 34 -6.20 -12.23 -10.07
CA ASN A 34 -4.99 -12.49 -9.27
C ASN A 34 -3.70 -11.81 -9.77
N LEU A 35 -3.78 -10.84 -10.69
CA LEU A 35 -2.61 -10.04 -11.07
C LEU A 35 -2.40 -8.88 -10.08
N GLN A 36 -1.14 -8.62 -9.76
CA GLN A 36 -0.69 -7.65 -8.75
C GLN A 36 -0.07 -6.39 -9.38
N ASP A 37 -0.24 -6.17 -10.68
CA ASP A 37 0.37 -5.09 -11.44
C ASP A 37 -0.66 -4.05 -11.94
N LEU A 38 -1.93 -4.23 -11.60
CA LEU A 38 -2.99 -3.31 -11.97
C LEU A 38 -3.05 -2.08 -11.08
N LYS A 39 -3.39 -0.94 -11.68
CA LYS A 39 -3.67 0.30 -10.96
C LYS A 39 -4.92 0.98 -11.49
N ILE A 40 -5.70 1.61 -10.61
CA ILE A 40 -6.76 2.56 -10.95
C ILE A 40 -6.16 3.95 -11.01
N VAL A 41 -6.45 4.67 -12.10
CA VAL A 41 -6.03 6.06 -12.28
C VAL A 41 -7.28 6.94 -12.28
N GLU A 42 -7.35 7.90 -11.36
CA GLU A 42 -8.43 8.89 -11.37
C GLU A 42 -8.14 10.00 -12.40
N GLU A 43 -9.18 10.43 -13.11
CA GLU A 43 -9.06 11.44 -14.17
C GLU A 43 -8.41 12.74 -13.70
N ASN A 44 -8.77 13.19 -12.48
CA ASN A 44 -8.28 14.43 -11.87
C ASN A 44 -6.99 14.25 -11.06
N ARG A 45 -6.46 13.03 -10.97
CA ARG A 45 -5.29 12.72 -10.15
C ARG A 45 -4.49 11.57 -10.76
N LYS A 46 -3.87 11.88 -11.90
CA LYS A 46 -3.12 10.90 -12.70
C LYS A 46 -1.80 10.49 -12.04
N GLU A 47 -1.24 11.37 -11.21
CA GLU A 47 0.06 11.18 -10.56
C GLU A 47 0.00 10.23 -9.34
N ASP A 48 -1.20 9.91 -8.82
CA ASP A 48 -1.38 9.02 -7.67
C ASP A 48 -2.26 7.80 -8.01
N PRO A 49 -1.75 6.86 -8.83
CA PRO A 49 -2.49 5.66 -9.19
C PRO A 49 -2.63 4.72 -7.97
N TYR A 50 -3.82 4.12 -7.81
CA TYR A 50 -4.10 3.19 -6.72
C TYR A 50 -3.91 1.74 -7.16
N PRO A 51 -3.05 0.95 -6.51
CA PRO A 51 -2.97 -0.48 -6.77
C PRO A 51 -4.33 -1.14 -6.53
N ILE A 52 -4.73 -2.02 -7.45
CA ILE A 52 -5.94 -2.81 -7.34
C ILE A 52 -5.59 -4.29 -7.53
N LEU A 53 -6.16 -5.13 -6.68
CA LEU A 53 -6.08 -6.57 -6.80
C LEU A 53 -7.49 -7.13 -6.80
N GLU A 54 -7.79 -8.00 -7.74
CA GLU A 54 -8.99 -8.81 -7.72
C GLU A 54 -8.63 -10.28 -7.58
N ASP A 55 -9.11 -10.93 -6.52
CA ASP A 55 -8.88 -12.35 -6.24
C ASP A 55 -10.20 -13.06 -5.90
N LYS A 56 -10.13 -14.29 -5.41
CA LYS A 56 -11.34 -15.07 -5.05
C LYS A 56 -12.16 -14.45 -3.91
N ALA A 57 -11.57 -13.61 -3.07
CA ALA A 57 -12.25 -12.91 -1.97
C ALA A 57 -12.94 -11.62 -2.42
N GLY A 58 -12.57 -11.08 -3.57
CA GLY A 58 -13.21 -9.95 -4.22
C GLY A 58 -12.19 -8.93 -4.72
N THR A 59 -12.59 -7.67 -4.79
CA THR A 59 -11.74 -6.57 -5.23
C THR A 59 -11.22 -5.76 -4.04
N HIS A 60 -9.92 -5.52 -4.03
CA HIS A 60 -9.18 -4.76 -3.03
C HIS A 60 -8.50 -3.57 -3.70
N VAL A 61 -8.72 -2.37 -3.19
CA VAL A 61 -8.01 -1.16 -3.63
C VAL A 61 -7.14 -0.67 -2.50
N PHE A 62 -5.89 -0.38 -2.81
CA PHE A 62 -4.86 -0.01 -1.86
C PHE A 62 -4.45 1.44 -2.06
N ARG A 63 -3.88 2.01 -1.00
CA ARG A 63 -3.32 3.36 -1.02
C ARG A 63 -2.16 3.44 -2.03
N SER A 64 -2.05 4.58 -2.70
CA SER A 64 -1.01 4.83 -3.72
C SER A 64 0.39 4.79 -3.09
N GLN A 65 0.60 5.57 -2.03
CA GLN A 65 1.88 5.59 -1.31
C GLN A 65 2.02 4.39 -0.37
N VAL A 66 3.25 3.89 -0.28
CA VAL A 66 3.66 2.87 0.70
C VAL A 66 3.78 3.52 2.06
N LEU A 67 3.10 2.97 3.08
CA LEU A 67 3.34 3.37 4.46
C LEU A 67 4.74 2.91 4.88
N SER A 68 5.46 3.75 5.61
CA SER A 68 6.65 3.36 6.37
C SER A 68 6.62 3.95 7.76
N SER A 69 6.62 3.08 8.78
CA SER A 69 6.69 3.46 10.19
C SER A 69 8.10 3.41 10.77
N LEU A 70 9.12 3.24 9.92
CA LEU A 70 10.51 3.01 10.33
C LEU A 70 11.08 4.12 11.25
N LYS A 71 10.64 5.37 11.05
CA LYS A 71 11.03 6.52 11.89
C LYS A 71 10.31 6.61 13.23
N HIS A 72 9.27 5.81 13.42
CA HIS A 72 8.31 5.91 14.51
C HIS A 72 8.32 4.69 15.42
N LEU A 73 9.33 3.83 15.29
CA LEU A 73 9.39 2.56 16.02
C LEU A 73 9.42 2.76 17.53
N GLU A 74 10.13 3.76 18.05
CA GLU A 74 10.18 4.05 19.48
C GLU A 74 8.80 4.41 20.06
N GLU A 75 8.04 5.24 19.36
CA GLU A 75 6.67 5.59 19.78
C GLU A 75 5.75 4.37 19.69
N LEU A 76 5.84 3.62 18.59
CA LEU A 76 4.98 2.47 18.34
C LEU A 76 5.22 1.31 19.32
N LYS A 77 6.46 1.07 19.78
CA LYS A 77 6.77 0.03 20.78
C LYS A 77 6.01 0.21 22.10
N THR A 78 5.57 1.43 22.41
CA THR A 78 4.81 1.70 23.65
C THR A 78 3.37 1.20 23.59
N CYS A 79 2.82 0.96 22.39
CA CYS A 79 1.41 0.60 22.20
C CYS A 79 1.13 -0.54 21.22
N VAL A 80 2.10 -0.95 20.39
CA VAL A 80 1.97 -2.02 19.39
C VAL A 80 2.83 -3.23 19.79
N ASP A 81 2.22 -4.42 19.82
CA ASP A 81 2.90 -5.67 20.19
C ASP A 81 3.77 -6.20 19.04
N TYR A 82 3.29 -6.07 17.81
CA TYR A 82 4.00 -6.48 16.60
C TYR A 82 3.56 -5.70 15.37
N LEU A 83 4.53 -5.46 14.47
CA LEU A 83 4.30 -4.89 13.16
C LEU A 83 4.17 -5.98 12.11
N VAL A 84 3.27 -5.76 11.15
CA VAL A 84 3.16 -6.56 9.93
C VAL A 84 3.78 -5.77 8.79
N ILE A 85 4.68 -6.41 8.04
CA ILE A 85 5.28 -5.87 6.83
C ILE A 85 4.57 -6.52 5.65
N ASP A 86 3.88 -5.71 4.84
CA ASP A 86 3.10 -6.16 3.69
C ASP A 86 3.91 -5.99 2.40
N SER A 87 4.18 -7.12 1.73
CA SER A 87 4.90 -7.20 0.46
C SER A 87 4.02 -7.62 -0.71
N LEU A 88 2.69 -7.48 -0.62
CA LEU A 88 1.76 -7.99 -1.64
C LEU A 88 2.13 -7.61 -3.09
N PHE A 89 2.72 -6.42 -3.28
CA PHE A 89 3.11 -5.89 -4.59
C PHE A 89 4.63 -5.87 -4.81
N LYS A 90 5.39 -6.62 -4.00
CA LYS A 90 6.86 -6.55 -3.93
C LYS A 90 7.45 -7.95 -4.02
N ASP A 91 8.73 -8.02 -4.37
CA ASP A 91 9.48 -9.29 -4.41
C ASP A 91 10.21 -9.58 -3.09
N ASP A 92 10.73 -10.80 -2.96
CA ASP A 92 11.44 -11.25 -1.76
C ASP A 92 12.67 -10.37 -1.45
N SER A 93 13.33 -9.83 -2.47
CA SER A 93 14.50 -8.98 -2.28
C SER A 93 14.16 -7.67 -1.56
N TYR A 94 13.03 -7.06 -1.94
CA TYR A 94 12.47 -5.89 -1.24
C TYR A 94 12.20 -6.21 0.22
N MET A 95 11.55 -7.35 0.47
CA MET A 95 11.18 -7.75 1.82
C MET A 95 12.41 -7.96 2.71
N LEU A 96 13.47 -8.60 2.20
CA LEU A 96 14.70 -8.82 2.96
C LEU A 96 15.38 -7.51 3.36
N ASP A 97 15.47 -6.55 2.43
CA ASP A 97 16.03 -5.22 2.68
C ASP A 97 15.22 -4.45 3.73
N VAL A 98 13.89 -4.43 3.58
CA VAL A 98 12.97 -3.76 4.51
C VAL A 98 13.05 -4.40 5.90
N LEU A 99 12.94 -5.73 6.00
CA LEU A 99 13.00 -6.44 7.28
C LEU A 99 14.32 -6.18 8.02
N LYS A 100 15.44 -6.08 7.29
CA LYS A 100 16.72 -5.72 7.89
C LYS A 100 16.67 -4.34 8.54
N MET A 101 16.17 -3.33 7.83
CA MET A 101 16.05 -1.96 8.37
C MET A 101 15.14 -1.91 9.60
N TYR A 102 14.00 -2.60 9.58
CA TYR A 102 13.08 -2.66 10.73
C TYR A 102 13.69 -3.41 11.93
N LYS A 103 14.43 -4.49 11.68
CA LYS A 103 15.10 -5.27 12.73
C LYS A 103 16.26 -4.51 13.37
N GLU A 104 17.01 -3.77 12.57
CA GLU A 104 18.13 -2.94 13.04
C GLU A 104 17.67 -1.56 13.53
N GLU A 105 16.39 -1.24 13.37
CA GLU A 105 15.76 0.04 13.71
C GLU A 105 16.52 1.23 13.12
N LYS A 106 17.01 1.04 11.89
CA LYS A 106 17.92 1.96 11.22
C LYS A 106 17.56 2.14 9.76
N GLU A 107 17.45 3.39 9.34
CA GLU A 107 17.29 3.75 7.94
C GLU A 107 18.61 3.55 7.17
N ASP A 108 18.51 2.94 6.00
CA ASP A 108 19.56 2.91 4.99
C ASP A 108 19.04 3.67 3.76
N LEU A 109 19.46 4.93 3.62
CA LEU A 109 18.95 5.82 2.58
C LEU A 109 19.28 5.32 1.16
N GLU A 110 20.44 4.70 0.96
CA GLU A 110 20.82 4.15 -0.34
C GLU A 110 19.92 2.98 -0.73
N VAL A 111 19.63 2.10 0.23
CA VAL A 111 18.68 0.99 0.02
C VAL A 111 17.27 1.53 -0.21
N ILE A 112 16.80 2.48 0.59
CA ILE A 112 15.47 3.07 0.46
C ILE A 112 15.30 3.70 -0.93
N ASP A 113 16.25 4.51 -1.38
CA ASP A 113 16.18 5.17 -2.69
C ASP A 113 16.26 4.14 -3.82
N ARG A 114 17.08 3.10 -3.69
CA ARG A 114 17.11 1.99 -4.65
C ARG A 114 15.75 1.29 -4.75
N LEU A 115 15.11 0.98 -3.63
CA LEU A 115 13.81 0.29 -3.61
C LEU A 115 12.70 1.17 -4.20
N LYS A 116 12.64 2.45 -3.81
CA LYS A 116 11.69 3.42 -4.37
C LYS A 116 11.82 3.53 -5.90
N ASN A 117 13.05 3.62 -6.41
CA ASN A 117 13.29 3.67 -7.85
C ASN A 117 12.95 2.35 -8.56
N LYS A 118 13.27 1.20 -7.95
CA LYS A 118 12.99 -0.12 -8.55
C LYS A 118 11.49 -0.37 -8.73
N PHE A 119 10.67 0.05 -7.77
CA PHE A 119 9.22 -0.17 -7.76
C PHE A 119 8.40 1.05 -8.21
N ASP A 120 9.07 2.15 -8.59
CA ASP A 120 8.44 3.42 -8.97
C ASP A 120 7.40 3.87 -7.93
N GLU A 121 7.86 4.03 -6.68
CA GLU A 121 6.98 4.28 -5.54
C GLU A 121 7.47 5.38 -4.60
N ILE A 122 6.52 5.93 -3.85
CA ILE A 122 6.75 6.93 -2.81
C ILE A 122 6.41 6.30 -1.47
N TRP A 123 7.28 6.50 -0.49
CA TRP A 123 7.04 6.11 0.89
C TRP A 123 6.61 7.33 1.70
N ASP A 124 5.54 7.19 2.47
CA ASP A 124 5.07 8.21 3.41
C ASP A 124 4.87 7.63 4.82
N GLU A 125 4.59 8.51 5.77
CA GLU A 125 4.30 8.16 7.16
C GLU A 125 2.78 8.02 7.40
N GLY A 126 2.03 7.81 6.32
CA GLY A 126 0.58 7.70 6.31
C GLY A 126 -0.12 8.93 6.88
N PHE A 127 -0.76 8.73 8.03
CA PHE A 127 -1.60 9.74 8.70
C PHE A 127 -1.11 10.09 10.10
N PHE A 128 0.07 9.63 10.54
CA PHE A 128 0.54 9.80 11.93
C PHE A 128 0.45 11.24 12.43
N TYR A 129 0.79 12.21 11.58
CA TYR A 129 0.74 13.64 11.93
C TYR A 129 -0.20 14.46 11.05
N LYS A 130 -1.02 13.80 10.21
CA LYS A 130 -1.95 14.50 9.32
C LYS A 130 -3.19 14.91 10.11
N LYS A 131 -3.23 16.17 10.52
CA LYS A 131 -4.39 16.75 11.22
C LYS A 131 -5.66 16.60 10.37
N THR A 132 -6.70 16.01 10.94
CA THR A 132 -8.03 15.99 10.33
C THR A 132 -8.65 17.39 10.42
N ILE A 133 -8.90 18.04 9.29
CA ILE A 133 -9.61 19.32 9.25
C ILE A 133 -11.11 19.03 9.18
N TYR A 134 -11.82 19.29 10.27
CA TYR A 134 -13.29 19.24 10.27
C TYR A 134 -13.83 20.56 9.70
N GLN A 135 -14.28 20.54 8.44
CA GLN A 135 -15.00 21.68 7.89
C GLN A 135 -16.41 21.73 8.49
N HIS A 136 -16.69 22.73 9.31
CA HIS A 136 -18.07 23.02 9.71
C HIS A 136 -18.81 23.53 8.46
N LYS A 137 -19.86 22.83 8.03
CA LYS A 137 -20.80 23.39 7.06
C LYS A 137 -21.52 24.55 7.75
N GLY A 138 -21.23 25.78 7.29
CA GLY A 138 -22.03 26.96 7.58
C GLY A 138 -23.35 26.94 6.83
#